data_AF-A0A1E3NSS5-F1
#
_entry.id   AF-A0A1E3NSS5-F1
#
_cell.length_a   1.000
_cell.length_b   1.000
_cell.length_c   1.000
_cell.angle_alpha   90.00
_cell.angle_beta   90.00
_cell.angle_gamma   90.00
#
_symmetry.space_group_name_H-M   'P 1'
#
loop_
_entity.id
_entity.type
_entity.pdbx_description
1 polymer ?
#
loop_
_entity_poly.entity_id
_entity_poly.type
_entity_poly.pdbx_seq_one_letter_code
_entity_poly.pdbx_strand_id
1 'polypeptide(L)'
;MSFFKNIKEFIHNVTTSDHYAQYDSEDSTASPRRGNTPLIGRNSSQMSAIPYRPGMRSQLHNDSQIELRNYENGQPIRDILEIWNKIDEWLENEFPELEDDMQGGATANDLNAFEADLGISLPSSFRDSYQLHDGQVSMGKTRGLIFSYSLMDLETIAAETNIWRRVYERLEKREAGALPFGVQKSCPPGFVNEIYYDPLWVPFVKDNGGNNIALDLNPSGSGKWGQIILFGRDYDTKFVVADSFSEFLSNLADDLDNGNYEIDDDEDLNY
;
A
#
# COMPACT_ATOMS: atom_id res chain seq x y z
N MET A 1 -18.42 -15.54 -1.77
CA MET A 1 -17.54 -16.12 -2.82
C MET A 1 -17.29 -15.12 -3.96
N SER A 2 -16.65 -13.96 -3.73
CA SER A 2 -16.61 -12.95 -4.82
C SER A 2 -15.42 -12.00 -4.89
N PHE A 3 -14.47 -11.95 -3.95
CA PHE A 3 -13.37 -10.97 -4.03
C PHE A 3 -12.02 -11.62 -4.37
N PHE A 4 -11.51 -12.52 -3.53
CA PHE A 4 -10.26 -13.24 -3.82
C PHE A 4 -10.37 -14.26 -4.97
N LYS A 5 -11.59 -14.73 -5.29
CA LYS A 5 -11.83 -15.51 -6.51
C LYS A 5 -11.68 -14.65 -7.77
N ASN A 6 -12.07 -13.37 -7.71
CA ASN A 6 -11.80 -12.43 -8.80
C ASN A 6 -10.31 -12.12 -8.91
N ILE A 7 -9.56 -12.10 -7.80
CA ILE A 7 -8.09 -11.91 -7.82
C ILE A 7 -7.38 -13.17 -8.33
N LYS A 8 -7.74 -14.38 -7.88
CA LYS A 8 -7.21 -15.65 -8.42
C LYS A 8 -7.58 -15.86 -9.89
N GLU A 9 -8.84 -15.59 -10.30
CA GLU A 9 -9.27 -15.68 -11.71
C GLU A 9 -8.63 -14.57 -12.57
N PHE A 10 -8.39 -13.37 -12.02
CA PHE A 10 -7.65 -12.29 -12.70
C PHE A 10 -6.17 -12.64 -12.88
N ILE A 11 -5.49 -13.13 -11.83
CA ILE A 11 -4.08 -13.55 -11.90
C ILE A 11 -3.91 -14.72 -12.87
N HIS A 12 -4.80 -15.73 -12.85
CA HIS A 12 -4.75 -16.88 -13.76
C HIS A 12 -5.03 -16.51 -15.23
N ASN A 13 -5.89 -15.53 -15.50
CA ASN A 13 -6.13 -15.03 -16.87
C ASN A 13 -4.99 -14.14 -17.40
N VAL A 14 -4.28 -13.44 -16.52
CA VAL A 14 -3.19 -12.53 -16.92
C VAL A 14 -1.85 -13.26 -17.11
N THR A 15 -1.63 -14.40 -16.45
CA THR A 15 -0.41 -15.21 -16.61
C THR A 15 -0.43 -16.18 -17.80
N THR A 16 -1.60 -16.38 -18.44
CA THR A 16 -1.77 -17.38 -19.52
C THR A 16 -1.99 -16.77 -20.91
N SER A 17 -1.28 -15.69 -21.24
CA SER A 17 -1.19 -15.24 -22.63
C SER A 17 0.27 -15.19 -23.08
N ASP A 18 0.77 -16.37 -23.41
CA ASP A 18 1.97 -16.59 -24.22
C ASP A 18 1.81 -15.93 -25.60
N HIS A 19 2.28 -14.70 -25.71
CA HIS A 19 2.57 -14.06 -26.99
C HIS A 19 3.90 -13.34 -26.86
N TYR A 20 4.99 -14.04 -27.18
CA TYR A 20 6.04 -13.59 -28.11
C TYR A 20 7.26 -14.53 -28.04
N ALA A 21 7.16 -15.66 -28.71
CA ALA A 21 8.30 -16.21 -29.43
C ALA A 21 8.27 -15.62 -30.84
N GLN A 22 9.17 -14.67 -31.14
CA GLN A 22 9.92 -14.62 -32.40
C GLN A 22 10.92 -13.46 -32.46
N TYR A 23 12.06 -13.79 -33.07
CA TYR A 23 13.33 -13.08 -33.16
C TYR A 23 13.45 -12.28 -34.48
N ASP A 24 14.27 -11.21 -34.42
CA ASP A 24 15.05 -10.49 -35.46
C ASP A 24 14.40 -9.83 -36.70
N SER A 25 14.73 -8.53 -36.91
CA SER A 25 15.86 -8.11 -37.78
C SER A 25 15.99 -6.58 -37.98
N GLU A 26 17.20 -6.08 -37.74
CA GLU A 26 18.01 -5.08 -38.48
C GLU A 26 17.46 -3.76 -39.10
N ASP A 27 18.02 -2.65 -38.57
CA ASP A 27 18.88 -1.65 -39.26
C ASP A 27 18.33 -0.26 -39.75
N SER A 28 19.19 0.74 -39.49
CA SER A 28 19.51 1.96 -40.27
C SER A 28 18.91 3.36 -39.95
N THR A 29 19.79 4.22 -39.37
CA THR A 29 20.24 5.56 -39.84
C THR A 29 19.48 6.89 -39.62
N ALA A 30 20.23 7.86 -39.03
CA ALA A 30 20.44 9.28 -39.38
C ALA A 30 19.49 10.43 -38.90
N SER A 31 20.12 11.43 -38.26
CA SER A 31 19.65 12.78 -37.82
C SER A 31 19.78 13.85 -38.95
N PRO A 32 19.77 15.21 -38.75
CA PRO A 32 19.27 16.12 -37.68
C PRO A 32 18.55 17.42 -38.21
N ARG A 33 17.96 18.28 -37.33
CA ARG A 33 18.22 19.77 -37.21
C ARG A 33 17.14 20.61 -36.46
N ARG A 34 17.65 21.37 -35.45
CA ARG A 34 17.49 22.81 -35.08
C ARG A 34 16.12 23.56 -35.13
N GLY A 35 15.85 24.31 -34.04
CA GLY A 35 15.36 25.71 -34.14
C GLY A 35 14.62 26.35 -32.94
N ASN A 36 15.34 27.20 -32.18
CA ASN A 36 14.95 28.48 -31.52
C ASN A 36 13.86 28.62 -30.42
N THR A 37 14.32 29.16 -29.29
CA THR A 37 13.68 30.05 -28.27
C THR A 37 13.46 31.49 -28.82
N PRO A 38 12.73 32.46 -28.16
CA PRO A 38 12.87 32.82 -26.73
C PRO A 38 11.71 33.53 -25.93
N LEU A 39 11.82 33.48 -24.58
CA LEU A 39 11.74 34.55 -23.55
C LEU A 39 10.44 35.31 -23.10
N ILE A 40 10.33 35.42 -21.75
CA ILE A 40 9.95 36.56 -20.85
C ILE A 40 8.66 36.50 -20.00
N GLY A 41 8.85 36.74 -18.67
CA GLY A 41 7.97 37.48 -17.74
C GLY A 41 7.36 36.65 -16.60
N ARG A 42 7.94 36.47 -15.40
CA ARG A 42 8.33 37.35 -14.27
C ARG A 42 7.16 37.85 -13.37
N ASN A 43 7.20 37.41 -12.10
CA ASN A 43 6.78 38.06 -10.83
C ASN A 43 5.28 38.27 -10.56
N SER A 44 4.73 38.28 -9.33
CA SER A 44 5.16 37.98 -7.95
C SER A 44 3.98 38.36 -7.01
N SER A 45 4.14 38.13 -5.69
CA SER A 45 3.36 38.61 -4.52
C SER A 45 2.12 37.78 -4.15
N GLN A 46 2.19 36.97 -3.08
CA GLN A 46 2.11 37.31 -1.64
C GLN A 46 0.78 37.97 -1.27
N MET A 47 -0.01 37.32 -0.40
CA MET A 47 -0.43 37.89 0.88
C MET A 47 -1.09 36.83 1.79
N SER A 48 -0.59 36.78 3.01
CA SER A 48 -0.96 35.99 4.18
C SER A 48 -2.13 36.61 4.96
N ALA A 49 -3.01 35.79 5.56
CA ALA A 49 -3.60 36.02 6.89
C ALA A 49 -4.41 34.79 7.40
N ILE A 50 -4.08 34.33 8.60
CA ILE A 50 -4.77 33.34 9.47
C ILE A 50 -5.21 34.13 10.73
N PRO A 51 -6.18 33.72 11.60
CA PRO A 51 -7.53 33.14 11.42
C PRO A 51 -8.61 33.96 12.20
N TYR A 52 -9.88 33.56 12.13
CA TYR A 52 -10.91 33.99 13.09
C TYR A 52 -11.34 32.82 13.98
N ARG A 53 -11.25 32.97 15.31
CA ARG A 53 -11.74 32.03 16.35
C ARG A 53 -12.76 32.76 17.23
N PRO A 54 -14.00 32.27 17.29
CA PRO A 54 -14.85 32.53 18.45
C PRO A 54 -15.33 31.27 19.19
N GLY A 55 -15.15 31.25 20.52
CA GLY A 55 -16.15 30.72 21.44
C GLY A 55 -15.89 29.36 22.10
N MET A 56 -15.10 29.34 23.17
CA MET A 56 -15.35 28.45 24.30
C MET A 56 -16.73 28.77 24.90
N ARG A 57 -17.70 27.86 24.83
CA ARG A 57 -18.80 27.73 25.81
C ARG A 57 -19.63 26.46 25.60
N SER A 58 -19.31 25.39 26.32
CA SER A 58 -20.13 24.94 27.47
C SER A 58 -19.59 23.61 27.99
N GLN A 59 -19.09 23.65 29.23
CA GLN A 59 -19.07 22.49 30.10
C GLN A 59 -20.53 22.11 30.39
N LEU A 60 -20.97 20.98 29.86
CA LEU A 60 -22.05 20.18 30.43
C LEU A 60 -21.60 18.73 30.32
N HIS A 61 -21.16 18.18 31.46
CA HIS A 61 -21.13 16.75 31.68
C HIS A 61 -22.56 16.23 31.51
N ASN A 62 -22.75 15.34 30.54
CA ASN A 62 -23.75 14.30 30.68
C ASN A 62 -23.11 12.99 30.25
N ASP A 63 -23.10 12.07 31.21
CA ASP A 63 -22.42 10.80 31.20
C ASP A 63 -23.24 9.83 30.35
N SER A 64 -22.87 9.73 29.08
CA SER A 64 -23.23 8.70 28.09
C SER A 64 -22.67 9.21 26.76
N GLN A 65 -21.35 9.11 26.60
CA GLN A 65 -20.77 9.21 25.28
C GLN A 65 -21.28 8.01 24.48
N ILE A 66 -22.38 8.21 23.78
CA ILE A 66 -22.63 7.47 22.55
C ILE A 66 -21.43 7.85 21.68
N GLU A 67 -20.42 7.00 21.63
CA GLU A 67 -19.37 7.10 20.62
C GLU A 67 -20.08 7.14 19.29
N LEU A 68 -20.02 8.30 18.64
CA LEU A 68 -20.45 8.46 17.27
C LEU A 68 -19.56 7.49 16.48
N ARG A 69 -20.09 6.30 16.17
CA ARG A 69 -19.44 5.37 15.24
C ARG A 69 -19.11 6.18 14.01
N ASN A 70 -17.82 6.36 13.74
CA ASN A 70 -17.41 7.06 12.53
C ASN A 70 -17.86 6.19 11.36
N TYR A 71 -18.54 6.77 10.37
CA TYR A 71 -18.97 6.04 9.18
C TYR A 71 -18.09 6.50 8.01
N GLU A 72 -17.47 5.56 7.31
CA GLU A 72 -16.79 5.80 6.04
C GLU A 72 -17.58 5.07 4.95
N ASN A 73 -17.94 5.78 3.88
CA ASN A 73 -18.78 5.26 2.78
C ASN A 73 -20.13 4.62 3.19
N GLY A 74 -20.69 4.98 4.35
CA GLY A 74 -21.99 4.45 4.83
C GLY A 74 -21.90 3.12 5.57
N GLN A 75 -20.70 2.58 5.79
CA GLN A 75 -20.44 1.48 6.72
C GLN A 75 -19.86 2.04 8.02
N PRO A 76 -20.19 1.48 9.19
CA PRO A 76 -19.49 1.84 10.42
C PRO A 76 -18.02 1.45 10.26
N ILE A 77 -17.10 2.38 10.48
CA ILE A 77 -15.68 2.09 10.58
C ILE A 77 -15.55 1.08 11.71
N ARG A 78 -15.11 -0.14 11.38
CA ARG A 78 -14.80 -1.15 12.38
C ARG A 78 -13.54 -0.70 13.10
N ASP A 79 -13.58 -0.78 14.43
CA ASP A 79 -12.43 -0.45 15.24
C ASP A 79 -11.29 -1.41 14.88
N ILE A 80 -10.08 -0.87 14.72
CA ILE A 80 -8.89 -1.66 14.38
C ILE A 80 -8.66 -2.75 15.44
N LEU A 81 -8.95 -2.44 16.71
CA LEU A 81 -8.90 -3.42 17.80
C LEU A 81 -9.88 -4.57 17.60
N GLU A 82 -11.13 -4.29 17.18
CA GLU A 82 -12.11 -5.34 16.90
C GLU A 82 -11.71 -6.21 15.71
N ILE A 83 -11.08 -5.61 14.70
CA ILE A 83 -10.58 -6.36 13.53
C ILE A 83 -9.44 -7.29 13.94
N TRP A 84 -8.45 -6.79 14.69
CA TRP A 84 -7.33 -7.62 15.15
C TRP A 84 -7.77 -8.73 16.09
N ASN A 85 -8.66 -8.46 17.05
CA ASN A 85 -9.17 -9.51 17.94
C ASN A 85 -9.75 -10.72 17.18
N LYS A 86 -10.39 -10.49 16.02
CA LYS A 86 -10.88 -11.59 15.16
C LYS A 86 -9.75 -12.34 14.47
N ILE A 87 -8.75 -11.60 13.97
CA ILE A 87 -7.59 -12.19 13.32
C ILE A 87 -6.79 -13.01 14.35
N ASP A 88 -6.59 -12.48 15.55
CA ASP A 88 -5.89 -13.15 16.65
C ASP A 88 -6.65 -14.41 17.10
N GLU A 89 -7.97 -14.33 17.29
CA GLU A 89 -8.79 -15.51 17.61
C GLU A 89 -8.69 -16.58 16.51
N TRP A 90 -8.64 -16.17 15.24
CA TRP A 90 -8.42 -17.11 14.14
C TRP A 90 -7.01 -17.73 14.18
N LEU A 91 -5.98 -16.91 14.38
CA LEU A 91 -4.60 -17.36 14.49
C LEU A 91 -4.41 -18.37 15.62
N GLU A 92 -4.96 -18.09 16.81
CA GLU A 92 -4.89 -18.98 17.96
C GLU A 92 -5.60 -20.34 17.74
N ASN A 93 -6.70 -20.35 17.00
CA ASN A 93 -7.52 -21.55 16.83
C ASN A 93 -7.12 -22.39 15.60
N GLU A 94 -6.80 -21.74 14.49
CA GLU A 94 -6.69 -22.37 13.18
C GLU A 94 -5.23 -22.44 12.69
N PHE A 95 -4.39 -21.46 13.04
CA PHE A 95 -2.98 -21.45 12.61
C PHE A 95 -2.00 -20.96 13.69
N PRO A 96 -1.84 -21.70 14.81
CA PRO A 96 -1.02 -21.24 15.95
C PRO A 96 0.45 -20.98 15.59
N GLU A 97 0.99 -21.71 14.60
CA GLU A 97 2.39 -21.49 14.24
C GLU A 97 2.62 -20.16 13.49
N LEU A 98 1.59 -19.61 12.87
CA LEU A 98 1.62 -18.28 12.27
C LEU A 98 1.45 -17.19 13.33
N GLU A 99 0.71 -17.48 14.40
CA GLU A 99 0.63 -16.62 15.59
C GLU A 99 2.01 -16.40 16.22
N ASP A 100 2.81 -17.46 16.35
CA ASP A 100 4.20 -17.38 16.84
C ASP A 100 5.09 -16.44 16.00
N ASP A 101 4.76 -16.20 14.72
CA ASP A 101 5.51 -15.31 13.82
C ASP A 101 5.05 -13.84 13.94
N MET A 102 3.92 -13.56 14.59
CA MET A 102 3.39 -12.21 14.78
C MET A 102 4.19 -11.47 15.85
N GLN A 103 4.56 -10.22 15.55
CA GLN A 103 5.22 -9.37 16.53
C GLN A 103 4.20 -8.62 17.40
N GLY A 104 4.63 -8.30 18.63
CA GLY A 104 3.91 -7.37 19.47
C GLY A 104 3.90 -5.95 18.88
N GLY A 105 3.02 -5.11 19.41
CA GLY A 105 2.84 -3.75 18.91
C GLY A 105 4.05 -2.84 19.09
N ALA A 106 4.28 -2.01 18.07
CA ALA A 106 5.25 -0.93 18.09
C ALA A 106 4.83 0.19 19.06
N THR A 107 5.79 0.84 19.71
CA THR A 107 5.47 1.97 20.58
C THR A 107 5.14 3.21 19.76
N ALA A 108 4.43 4.17 20.38
CA ALA A 108 4.19 5.46 19.74
C ALA A 108 5.49 6.19 19.34
N ASN A 109 6.59 5.95 20.06
CA ASN A 109 7.89 6.54 19.73
C ASN A 109 8.50 5.90 18.49
N ASP A 110 8.36 4.59 18.33
CA ASP A 110 8.87 3.86 17.15
C ASP A 110 8.15 4.34 15.89
N LEU A 111 6.82 4.48 15.95
CA LEU A 111 6.03 5.04 14.85
C LEU A 111 6.39 6.50 14.52
N ASN A 112 6.64 7.32 15.55
CA ASN A 112 7.08 8.71 15.33
C ASN A 112 8.47 8.77 14.69
N ALA A 113 9.39 7.91 15.10
CA ALA A 113 10.71 7.80 14.51
C ALA A 113 10.61 7.32 13.05
N PHE A 114 9.80 6.31 12.78
CA PHE A 114 9.53 5.79 11.44
C PHE A 114 9.00 6.87 10.49
N GLU A 115 7.98 7.64 10.92
CA GLU A 115 7.46 8.78 10.14
C GLU A 115 8.52 9.85 9.89
N ALA A 116 9.33 10.18 10.91
CA ALA A 116 10.38 11.17 10.80
C ALA A 116 11.49 10.74 9.84
N ASP A 117 11.92 9.48 9.92
CA ASP A 117 12.98 8.90 9.08
C ASP A 117 12.57 8.84 7.61
N LEU A 118 11.31 8.49 7.33
CA LEU A 118 10.78 8.47 5.98
C LEU A 118 10.27 9.83 5.50
N GLY A 119 10.07 10.80 6.38
CA GLY A 119 9.52 12.11 6.05
C GLY A 119 8.05 12.05 5.61
N ILE A 120 7.26 11.16 6.22
CA ILE A 120 5.86 10.90 5.87
C ILE A 120 4.93 11.13 7.08
N SER A 121 3.63 11.03 6.86
CA SER A 121 2.63 10.90 7.92
C SER A 121 1.75 9.71 7.61
N LEU A 122 1.49 8.87 8.61
CA LEU A 122 0.71 7.65 8.47
C LEU A 122 -0.78 7.90 8.73
N PRO A 123 -1.67 7.20 8.02
CA PRO A 123 -3.08 7.14 8.39
C PRO A 123 -3.26 6.58 9.81
N SER A 124 -4.24 7.09 10.55
CA SER A 124 -4.49 6.66 11.93
C SER A 124 -4.73 5.16 12.03
N SER A 125 -5.52 4.59 11.11
CA SER A 125 -5.80 3.15 11.06
C SER A 125 -4.55 2.29 10.91
N PHE A 126 -3.55 2.75 10.18
CA PHE A 126 -2.27 2.06 10.07
C PHE A 126 -1.48 2.15 11.37
N ARG A 127 -1.44 3.34 12.00
CA ARG A 127 -0.78 3.52 13.29
C ARG A 127 -1.39 2.66 14.38
N ASP A 128 -2.72 2.70 14.50
CA ASP A 128 -3.47 1.95 15.50
C ASP A 128 -3.22 0.44 15.33
N SER A 129 -3.12 -0.03 14.08
CA SER A 129 -2.80 -1.44 13.80
C SER A 129 -1.37 -1.80 14.20
N TYR A 130 -0.38 -0.97 13.86
CA TYR A 130 1.02 -1.26 14.20
C TYR A 130 1.30 -1.11 15.70
N GLN A 131 0.44 -0.40 16.44
CA GLN A 131 0.46 -0.41 17.91
C GLN A 131 -0.08 -1.69 18.53
N LEU A 132 -0.75 -2.55 17.75
CA LEU A 132 -1.18 -3.89 18.17
C LEU A 132 -0.18 -4.94 17.71
N HIS A 133 0.22 -4.90 16.42
CA HIS A 133 1.20 -5.82 15.83
C HIS A 133 2.19 -5.12 14.90
N ASP A 134 3.48 -5.20 15.19
CA ASP A 134 4.56 -4.71 14.32
C ASP A 134 4.91 -5.74 13.22
N GLY A 135 3.91 -6.14 12.44
CA GLY A 135 4.06 -7.12 11.36
C GLY A 135 4.50 -8.51 11.85
N GLN A 136 5.26 -9.19 10.99
CA GLN A 136 5.71 -10.57 11.21
C GLN A 136 7.23 -10.68 11.08
N VAL A 137 7.83 -11.56 11.89
CA VAL A 137 9.22 -11.99 11.74
C VAL A 137 9.24 -13.49 11.50
N SER A 138 9.26 -13.85 10.21
CA SER A 138 9.44 -15.25 9.85
C SER A 138 10.93 -15.61 9.82
N MET A 139 11.31 -16.62 10.61
CA MET A 139 12.66 -17.19 10.69
C MET A 139 12.98 -18.10 9.48
N GLY A 140 12.62 -17.67 8.27
CA GLY A 140 12.87 -18.38 7.02
C GLY A 140 11.77 -19.37 6.59
N LYS A 141 10.59 -19.31 7.22
CA LYS A 141 9.41 -20.09 6.83
C LYS A 141 8.47 -19.27 5.95
N THR A 142 7.84 -19.86 4.94
CA THR A 142 6.90 -19.15 4.05
C THR A 142 5.49 -19.11 4.64
N ARG A 143 5.32 -18.49 5.82
CA ARG A 143 4.04 -18.36 6.52
C ARG A 143 3.65 -16.90 6.65
N GLY A 144 2.84 -16.41 5.71
CA GLY A 144 2.42 -15.02 5.67
C GLY A 144 0.94 -14.87 5.98
N LEU A 145 0.61 -13.90 6.85
CA LEU A 145 -0.77 -13.57 7.23
C LEU A 145 -1.62 -13.16 6.02
N ILE A 146 -1.02 -12.48 5.05
CA ILE A 146 -1.69 -12.02 3.85
C ILE A 146 -1.61 -13.12 2.79
N PHE A 147 -2.28 -14.26 3.04
CA PHE A 147 -2.33 -15.43 2.17
C PHE A 147 -0.94 -15.84 1.64
N SER A 148 -0.06 -16.25 2.55
CA SER A 148 1.36 -16.61 2.31
C SER A 148 2.33 -15.45 2.17
N TYR A 149 1.86 -14.20 2.04
CA TYR A 149 2.73 -13.03 2.08
C TYR A 149 2.81 -12.43 3.49
N SER A 150 4.05 -12.14 3.91
CA SER A 150 4.33 -11.59 5.23
C SER A 150 3.81 -10.15 5.34
N LEU A 151 3.10 -9.84 6.42
CA LEU A 151 2.94 -8.46 6.86
C LEU A 151 4.31 -7.98 7.36
N MET A 152 4.85 -6.93 6.73
CA MET A 152 6.20 -6.46 7.04
C MET A 152 6.23 -5.69 8.36
N ASP A 153 7.31 -5.82 9.12
CA ASP A 153 7.57 -4.95 10.28
C ASP A 153 8.04 -3.55 9.85
N LEU A 154 8.02 -2.59 10.78
CA LEU A 154 8.42 -1.20 10.48
C LEU A 154 9.83 -1.08 9.92
N GLU A 155 10.78 -1.91 10.38
CA GLU A 155 12.16 -1.92 9.88
C GLU A 155 12.20 -2.35 8.40
N THR A 156 11.51 -3.44 8.06
CA THR A 156 11.43 -3.98 6.72
C THR A 156 10.69 -3.01 5.79
N ILE A 157 9.60 -2.38 6.26
CA ILE A 157 8.89 -1.34 5.49
C ILE A 157 9.84 -0.18 5.16
N ALA A 158 10.60 0.31 6.14
CA ALA A 158 11.54 1.40 5.92
C ALA A 158 12.65 1.00 4.94
N ALA A 159 13.17 -0.22 5.05
CA ALA A 159 14.17 -0.75 4.13
C ALA A 159 13.63 -0.85 2.69
N GLU A 160 12.45 -1.43 2.51
CA GLU A 160 11.81 -1.60 1.20
C GLU A 160 11.47 -0.24 0.57
N THR A 161 10.90 0.69 1.35
CA THR A 161 10.63 2.07 0.91
C THR A 161 11.90 2.75 0.40
N ASN A 162 13.02 2.58 1.11
CA ASN A 162 14.31 3.14 0.70
C ASN A 162 14.90 2.47 -0.55
N ILE A 163 14.69 1.16 -0.74
CA ILE A 163 15.05 0.45 -1.98
C ILE A 163 14.31 1.10 -3.16
N TRP A 164 13.00 1.29 -3.05
CA TRP A 164 12.22 1.89 -4.12
C TRP A 164 12.54 3.37 -4.36
N ARG A 165 12.81 4.16 -3.31
CA ARG A 165 13.32 5.54 -3.46
C ARG A 165 14.63 5.59 -4.25
N ARG A 166 15.55 4.63 -4.04
CA ARG A 166 16.77 4.53 -4.85
C ARG A 166 16.48 4.16 -6.30
N VAL A 167 15.48 3.31 -6.55
CA VAL A 167 15.00 3.02 -7.92
C VAL A 167 14.48 4.30 -8.55
N TYR A 168 13.58 5.03 -7.88
CA TYR A 168 13.05 6.32 -8.33
C TYR A 168 14.14 7.31 -8.74
N GLU A 169 15.12 7.55 -7.87
CA GLU A 169 16.23 8.47 -8.18
C GLU A 169 17.05 8.05 -9.40
N ARG A 170 17.25 6.73 -9.59
CA ARG A 170 17.96 6.20 -10.76
C ARG A 170 17.17 6.42 -12.04
N LEU A 171 15.83 6.33 -11.97
CA LEU A 171 14.95 6.57 -13.11
C LEU A 171 14.90 8.06 -13.46
N GLU A 172 14.85 8.96 -12.47
CA GLU A 172 14.88 10.41 -12.71
C GLU A 172 16.22 10.88 -13.34
N LYS A 173 17.34 10.28 -12.93
CA LYS A 173 18.68 10.63 -13.45
C LYS A 173 18.94 10.11 -14.86
N ARG A 174 18.20 9.08 -15.32
CA ARG A 174 18.27 8.66 -16.71
C ARG A 174 17.53 9.72 -17.54
N GLU A 175 18.23 10.36 -18.48
CA GLU A 175 17.57 11.22 -19.47
C GLU A 175 16.37 10.48 -20.08
N ALA A 176 15.30 11.24 -20.42
CA ALA A 176 13.97 10.79 -20.86
C ALA A 176 13.93 9.93 -22.15
N GLY A 177 14.98 9.18 -22.47
CA GLY A 177 14.97 8.08 -23.41
C GLY A 177 14.30 6.87 -22.77
N ALA A 178 13.07 6.62 -23.22
CA ALA A 178 12.25 5.41 -23.01
C ALA A 178 12.64 4.60 -21.75
N LEU A 179 12.00 4.93 -20.63
CA LEU A 179 12.00 4.02 -19.49
C LEU A 179 11.57 2.62 -19.98
N PRO A 180 12.26 1.54 -19.58
CA PRO A 180 12.00 0.19 -20.09
C PRO A 180 10.69 -0.42 -19.55
N PHE A 181 9.75 0.40 -19.10
CA PHE A 181 8.50 -0.01 -18.48
C PHE A 181 7.34 0.19 -19.45
N GLY A 182 6.28 -0.59 -19.29
CA GLY A 182 5.08 -0.45 -20.10
C GLY A 182 4.35 0.87 -19.81
N VAL A 183 3.23 1.07 -20.50
CA VAL A 183 2.36 2.22 -20.26
C VAL A 183 1.73 2.07 -18.88
N GLN A 184 2.07 3.00 -17.98
CA GLN A 184 1.56 3.01 -16.62
C GLN A 184 0.10 3.45 -16.59
N LYS A 185 -0.73 2.78 -15.78
CA LYS A 185 -2.18 3.01 -15.69
C LYS A 185 -2.67 2.86 -14.25
N SER A 186 -3.89 3.30 -14.01
CA SER A 186 -4.60 3.12 -12.75
C SER A 186 -5.96 2.43 -12.94
N CYS A 187 -6.32 1.57 -11.99
CA CYS A 187 -7.61 0.94 -11.85
C CYS A 187 -8.13 1.12 -10.41
N PRO A 188 -9.22 1.88 -10.18
CA PRO A 188 -9.99 2.62 -11.19
C PRO A 188 -9.19 3.78 -11.83
N PRO A 189 -9.52 4.21 -13.06
CA PRO A 189 -8.80 5.30 -13.72
C PRO A 189 -8.78 6.59 -12.89
N GLY A 190 -7.59 7.20 -12.74
CA GLY A 190 -7.42 8.47 -12.03
C GLY A 190 -7.40 8.37 -10.50
N PHE A 191 -7.32 7.16 -9.92
CA PHE A 191 -7.21 6.97 -8.47
C PHE A 191 -5.76 6.91 -8.00
N VAL A 192 -4.87 6.33 -8.81
CA VAL A 192 -3.43 6.17 -8.51
C VAL A 192 -2.64 6.94 -9.56
N ASN A 193 -1.50 7.53 -9.19
CA ASN A 193 -0.63 8.18 -10.17
C ASN A 193 -0.14 7.17 -11.21
N GLU A 194 -0.25 7.52 -12.50
CA GLU A 194 0.16 6.68 -13.63
C GLU A 194 1.67 6.74 -13.86
N ILE A 195 2.41 6.36 -12.82
CA ILE A 195 3.87 6.30 -12.78
C ILE A 195 4.31 4.91 -12.33
N TYR A 196 5.55 4.54 -12.64
CA TYR A 196 6.07 3.22 -12.27
C TYR A 196 6.13 3.06 -10.74
N TYR A 197 6.55 4.11 -10.04
CA TYR A 197 6.66 4.17 -8.59
C TYR A 197 6.59 5.63 -8.10
N ASP A 198 6.06 5.84 -6.89
CA ASP A 198 6.04 7.10 -6.14
C ASP A 198 6.75 6.94 -4.78
N PRO A 199 7.67 7.84 -4.38
CA PRO A 199 8.30 7.83 -3.04
C PRO A 199 7.35 7.85 -1.84
N LEU A 200 6.08 8.17 -2.06
CA LEU A 200 4.98 8.20 -1.09
C LEU A 200 4.06 6.97 -1.17
N TRP A 201 4.42 5.96 -1.96
CA TRP A 201 3.85 4.62 -1.87
C TRP A 201 4.65 3.79 -0.87
N VAL A 202 4.07 3.54 0.30
CA VAL A 202 4.73 2.88 1.43
C VAL A 202 4.34 1.41 1.47
N PRO A 203 5.19 0.47 1.01
CA PRO A 203 4.87 -0.95 0.96
C PRO A 203 4.79 -1.55 2.36
N PHE A 204 3.81 -2.43 2.60
CA PHE A 204 3.66 -3.19 3.84
C PHE A 204 3.49 -4.70 3.62
N VAL A 205 3.40 -5.14 2.36
CA VAL A 205 3.53 -6.55 1.93
C VAL A 205 4.39 -6.60 0.68
N LYS A 206 5.24 -7.62 0.56
CA LYS A 206 6.04 -7.89 -0.64
C LYS A 206 6.05 -9.36 -1.02
N ASP A 207 6.21 -9.63 -2.31
CA ASP A 207 6.28 -10.99 -2.87
C ASP A 207 7.72 -11.48 -3.11
N ASN A 208 8.74 -10.65 -2.81
CA ASN A 208 10.15 -10.86 -3.16
C ASN A 208 10.47 -11.00 -4.67
N GLY A 209 9.46 -10.99 -5.55
CA GLY A 209 9.58 -10.90 -7.01
C GLY A 209 9.64 -9.45 -7.53
N GLY A 210 9.30 -8.49 -6.68
CA GLY A 210 9.30 -7.05 -6.96
C GLY A 210 7.92 -6.42 -6.97
N ASN A 211 6.88 -7.14 -6.51
CA ASN A 211 5.52 -6.64 -6.35
C ASN A 211 5.19 -6.43 -4.88
N ASN A 212 4.36 -5.42 -4.63
CA ASN A 212 4.09 -4.92 -3.29
C ASN A 212 2.64 -4.46 -3.15
N ILE A 213 2.11 -4.62 -1.94
CA ILE A 213 0.91 -3.91 -1.48
C ILE A 213 1.39 -2.71 -0.64
N ALA A 214 0.89 -1.52 -0.94
CA ALA A 214 1.30 -0.27 -0.29
C ALA A 214 0.14 0.60 0.16
N LEU A 215 0.43 1.46 1.14
CA LEU A 215 -0.30 2.69 1.39
C LEU A 215 0.04 3.71 0.30
N ASP A 216 -0.96 4.28 -0.33
CA ASP A 216 -0.79 5.41 -1.24
C ASP A 216 -1.01 6.74 -0.50
N LEU A 217 0.09 7.42 -0.16
CA LEU A 217 0.07 8.71 0.53
C LEU A 217 0.10 9.90 -0.45
N ASN A 218 0.07 9.63 -1.77
CA ASN A 218 0.02 10.64 -2.83
C ASN A 218 -0.91 10.19 -3.96
N PRO A 219 -2.20 9.98 -3.68
CA PRO A 219 -3.15 9.52 -4.68
C PRO A 219 -3.32 10.54 -5.81
N SER A 220 -3.82 10.06 -6.96
CA SER A 220 -4.24 10.96 -8.04
C SER A 220 -5.59 11.61 -7.72
N GLY A 221 -6.07 12.49 -8.59
CA GLY A 221 -7.17 13.42 -8.29
C GLY A 221 -8.49 12.79 -7.83
N SER A 222 -8.77 11.52 -8.17
CA SER A 222 -9.98 10.79 -7.72
C SER A 222 -9.71 9.78 -6.60
N GLY A 223 -8.45 9.55 -6.23
CA GLY A 223 -8.08 8.61 -5.19
C GLY A 223 -8.22 9.17 -3.78
N LYS A 224 -8.08 8.28 -2.80
CA LYS A 224 -8.14 8.62 -1.37
C LYS A 224 -6.77 8.53 -0.74
N TRP A 225 -6.45 9.49 0.13
CA TRP A 225 -5.20 9.47 0.86
C TRP A 225 -5.22 8.30 1.85
N GLY A 226 -4.20 7.44 1.80
CA GLY A 226 -4.14 6.22 2.60
C GLY A 226 -4.89 5.03 2.00
N GLN A 227 -5.36 5.12 0.75
CA GLN A 227 -5.88 3.97 0.02
C GLN A 227 -4.79 2.90 -0.13
N ILE A 228 -5.21 1.64 -0.24
CA ILE A 228 -4.32 0.50 -0.39
C ILE A 228 -4.21 0.16 -1.86
N ILE A 229 -2.97 0.07 -2.36
CA ILE A 229 -2.69 -0.20 -3.77
C ILE A 229 -1.80 -1.41 -3.98
N LEU A 230 -1.94 -2.04 -5.13
CA LEU A 230 -1.02 -3.04 -5.67
C LEU A 230 -0.14 -2.39 -6.74
N PHE A 231 1.16 -2.48 -6.57
CA PHE A 231 2.16 -1.91 -7.49
C PHE A 231 3.42 -2.78 -7.53
N GLY A 232 4.32 -2.48 -8.47
CA GLY A 232 5.64 -3.09 -8.53
C GLY A 232 6.04 -3.48 -9.93
N ARG A 233 7.01 -4.41 -10.01
CA ARG A 233 7.68 -4.85 -11.23
C ARG A 233 6.71 -5.27 -12.34
N ASP A 234 5.69 -6.05 -11.98
CA ASP A 234 4.78 -6.68 -12.93
C ASP A 234 3.44 -5.92 -13.04
N TYR A 235 3.30 -4.80 -12.31
CA TYR A 235 2.08 -3.99 -12.25
C TYR A 235 2.26 -2.65 -12.98
N ASP A 236 2.24 -2.68 -14.31
CA ASP A 236 2.10 -1.47 -15.12
C ASP A 236 0.76 -0.77 -14.83
N THR A 237 -0.30 -1.55 -14.57
CA THR A 237 -1.57 -1.03 -14.05
C THR A 237 -1.61 -1.21 -12.54
N LYS A 238 -1.78 -0.09 -11.81
CA LYS A 238 -1.93 -0.09 -10.35
C LYS A 238 -3.38 -0.32 -10.00
N PHE A 239 -3.63 -1.14 -8.98
CA PHE A 239 -4.99 -1.44 -8.52
C PHE A 239 -5.20 -0.88 -7.13
N VAL A 240 -6.29 -0.15 -6.93
CA VAL A 240 -6.79 0.13 -5.57
C VAL A 240 -7.48 -1.14 -5.07
N VAL A 241 -6.99 -1.69 -3.96
CA VAL A 241 -7.51 -2.92 -3.35
C VAL A 241 -8.36 -2.67 -2.11
N ALA A 242 -8.23 -1.50 -1.48
CA ALA A 242 -9.09 -1.00 -0.41
C ALA A 242 -9.00 0.53 -0.29
N ASP A 243 -10.02 1.20 0.24
CA ASP A 243 -10.02 2.65 0.46
C ASP A 243 -9.19 3.07 1.67
N SER A 244 -8.96 2.17 2.62
CA SER A 244 -8.15 2.41 3.82
C SER A 244 -7.53 1.12 4.36
N PHE A 245 -6.56 1.26 5.27
CA PHE A 245 -5.94 0.11 5.93
C PHE A 245 -6.92 -0.68 6.83
N SER A 246 -7.88 0.02 7.45
CA SER A 246 -8.95 -0.61 8.24
C SER A 246 -9.84 -1.49 7.36
N GLU A 247 -10.22 -1.00 6.18
CA GLU A 247 -11.00 -1.79 5.23
C GLU A 247 -10.20 -3.00 4.73
N PHE A 248 -8.91 -2.83 4.42
CA PHE A 248 -8.05 -3.93 4.00
C PHE A 248 -7.98 -5.06 5.04
N LEU A 249 -7.72 -4.72 6.32
CA LEU A 249 -7.70 -5.71 7.39
C LEU A 249 -9.09 -6.29 7.68
N SER A 250 -10.15 -5.49 7.59
CA SER A 250 -11.52 -6.00 7.77
C SER A 250 -11.89 -7.01 6.69
N ASN A 251 -11.44 -6.80 5.44
CA ASN A 251 -11.66 -7.76 4.36
C ASN A 251 -10.91 -9.06 4.62
N LEU A 252 -9.66 -8.99 5.10
CA LEU A 252 -8.91 -10.16 5.52
C LEU A 252 -9.64 -10.93 6.63
N ALA A 253 -10.02 -10.25 7.71
CA ALA A 253 -10.74 -10.87 8.82
C ALA A 253 -12.06 -11.51 8.37
N ASP A 254 -12.83 -10.84 7.51
CA ASP A 254 -14.06 -11.40 6.95
C ASP A 254 -13.78 -12.64 6.06
N ASP A 255 -12.65 -12.70 5.34
CA ASP A 255 -12.27 -13.89 4.57
C ASP A 255 -11.83 -15.07 5.45
N LEU A 256 -11.13 -14.80 6.56
CA LEU A 256 -10.79 -15.81 7.56
C LEU A 256 -12.04 -16.36 8.24
N ASP A 257 -12.94 -15.49 8.71
CA ASP A 257 -14.24 -15.86 9.33
C ASP A 257 -15.11 -16.72 8.39
N ASN A 258 -15.05 -16.46 7.08
CA ASN A 258 -15.83 -17.19 6.09
C ASN A 258 -15.16 -18.49 5.61
N GLY A 259 -13.98 -18.85 6.13
CA GLY A 259 -13.24 -20.04 5.71
C GLY A 259 -12.66 -19.94 4.29
N ASN A 260 -12.38 -18.73 3.80
CA ASN A 260 -11.80 -18.51 2.47
C ASN A 260 -10.26 -18.64 2.49
N TYR A 261 -9.75 -19.66 3.17
CA TYR A 261 -8.33 -19.99 3.28
C TYR A 261 -8.11 -21.49 3.09
N GLU A 262 -6.86 -21.86 2.82
CA GLU A 262 -6.39 -23.24 2.82
C GLU A 262 -5.04 -23.23 3.52
N ILE A 263 -4.89 -24.06 4.55
CA ILE A 263 -3.62 -24.26 5.25
C ILE A 263 -3.03 -25.53 4.67
N ASP A 264 -1.83 -25.40 4.11
CA ASP A 264 -1.07 -26.53 3.62
C ASP A 264 -0.28 -27.13 4.79
N ASP A 265 -0.50 -28.41 5.08
CA ASP A 265 0.18 -29.14 6.15
C ASP A 265 1.61 -29.57 5.74
N ASP A 266 1.99 -29.41 4.47
CA ASP A 266 3.30 -29.79 3.96
C ASP A 266 4.37 -28.74 4.30
N GLU A 267 5.03 -28.91 5.46
CA GLU A 267 6.16 -28.08 5.94
C GLU A 267 7.38 -28.03 4.99
N ASP A 268 7.43 -28.86 3.94
CA ASP A 268 8.57 -29.03 3.02
C ASP A 268 8.52 -28.12 1.77
N LEU A 269 7.50 -27.27 1.62
CA LEU A 269 7.36 -26.42 0.43
C LEU A 269 8.19 -25.13 0.52
N ASN A 270 9.42 -25.19 0.00
CA ASN A 270 10.15 -23.99 -0.39
C ASN A 270 9.55 -23.41 -1.70
N TYR A 271 8.68 -22.42 -1.57
CA TYR A 271 8.18 -21.62 -2.70
C TYR A 271 9.20 -20.58 -3.19
#